data_AF-A0A1F4X909-F1
#
_entry.id   AF-A0A1F4X909-F1
#
_cell.length_a   1.000
_cell.length_b   1.000
_cell.length_c   1.000
_cell.angle_alpha   90.00
_cell.angle_beta   90.00
_cell.angle_gamma   90.00
#
_symmetry.space_group_name_H-M   'P 1'
#
loop_
_entity.id
_entity.type
_entity.pdbx_description
1 polymer ?
#
loop_
_entity_poly.entity_id
_entity_poly.type
_entity_poly.pdbx_seq_one_letter_code
_entity_poly.pdbx_strand_id
1 'polypeptide(L)'
;MKTGGFKGKWLPFVCGIFLIAGAMSYPVSESQAGTASKTKGHKPLSGKLDGKIYIVQLREPGKSPISDSLIFRWGTFRSTACMAYGFGKGNYKTLWFDNSTTFSSKTASDSEGTMLWKGSVENNHIQGTVQWTKKDQEKPVELTFSGSLAEPQAKIEINPK
;
A
#
# COMPACT_ATOMS: atom_id res chain seq x y z
N MET A 1 -44.44 1.88 2.83
CA MET A 1 -43.51 2.83 3.48
C MET A 1 -44.33 3.82 4.31
N LYS A 2 -44.16 3.82 5.63
CA LYS A 2 -44.69 4.84 6.55
C LYS A 2 -43.62 5.06 7.63
N THR A 3 -42.90 6.16 7.52
CA THR A 3 -41.89 6.59 8.50
C THR A 3 -42.59 7.27 9.67
N GLY A 4 -42.47 6.67 10.85
CA GLY A 4 -42.79 7.30 12.13
C GLY A 4 -41.76 8.37 12.47
N GLY A 5 -42.24 9.47 13.06
CA GLY A 5 -41.42 10.63 13.38
C GLY A 5 -40.79 10.62 14.78
N PHE A 6 -39.95 11.62 15.03
CA PHE A 6 -39.71 12.15 16.37
C PHE A 6 -39.55 13.68 16.28
N LYS A 7 -40.19 14.37 17.23
CA LYS A 7 -40.38 15.82 17.33
C LYS A 7 -39.33 16.41 18.27
N GLY A 8 -38.92 17.68 18.07
CA GLY A 8 -38.04 18.35 19.04
C GLY A 8 -37.63 19.82 18.79
N LYS A 9 -38.63 20.73 18.73
CA LYS A 9 -38.64 22.16 19.20
C LYS A 9 -37.69 23.24 18.59
N TRP A 10 -38.29 24.07 17.71
CA TRP A 10 -38.36 25.57 17.60
C TRP A 10 -37.49 26.45 18.54
N LEU A 11 -36.57 27.32 18.05
CA LEU A 11 -36.65 28.77 17.63
C LEU A 11 -36.92 29.81 18.77
N PRO A 12 -36.65 31.13 18.62
CA PRO A 12 -35.49 31.90 18.11
C PRO A 12 -35.15 33.14 19.01
N PHE A 13 -33.90 33.64 19.03
CA PHE A 13 -33.62 35.03 19.49
C PHE A 13 -32.56 35.64 18.57
N VAL A 14 -32.97 36.47 17.61
CA VAL A 14 -33.06 37.94 17.67
C VAL A 14 -31.71 38.62 17.40
N CYS A 15 -31.65 39.19 16.20
CA CYS A 15 -31.23 40.55 15.86
C CYS A 15 -29.97 41.12 16.52
N GLY A 16 -29.01 41.51 15.69
CA GLY A 16 -27.94 42.41 16.12
C GLY A 16 -26.83 42.56 15.10
N ILE A 17 -27.13 43.17 13.94
CA ILE A 17 -26.11 43.82 13.13
C ILE A 17 -25.51 44.94 13.98
N PHE A 18 -24.23 44.83 14.31
CA PHE A 18 -23.40 45.97 14.68
C PHE A 18 -22.12 45.91 13.86
N LEU A 19 -22.06 46.79 12.86
CA LEU A 19 -20.82 47.27 12.27
C LEU A 19 -20.08 48.09 13.34
N ILE A 20 -18.92 47.61 13.76
CA ILE A 20 -17.91 48.47 14.40
C ILE A 20 -16.57 48.10 13.79
N ALA A 21 -16.01 49.03 13.01
CA ALA A 21 -14.62 49.00 12.61
C ALA A 21 -13.77 49.26 13.85
N GLY A 22 -12.94 48.29 14.22
CA GLY A 22 -11.95 48.42 15.28
C GLY A 22 -10.85 47.42 15.03
N ALA A 23 -9.66 47.88 14.66
CA ALA A 23 -8.46 47.06 14.64
C ALA A 23 -8.12 46.69 16.09
N MET A 24 -8.62 45.53 16.54
CA MET A 24 -8.15 44.91 17.76
C MET A 24 -7.17 43.81 17.38
N SER A 25 -5.91 44.06 17.70
CA SER A 25 -4.86 43.06 17.75
C SER A 25 -5.32 41.95 18.71
N TYR A 26 -5.71 40.81 18.17
CA TYR A 26 -5.97 39.62 18.98
C TYR A 26 -4.62 39.09 19.48
N PRO A 27 -4.42 38.87 20.80
CA PRO A 27 -3.33 38.00 21.23
C PRO A 27 -3.59 36.62 20.64
N VAL A 28 -2.57 36.09 19.95
CA VAL A 28 -2.55 34.69 19.51
C VAL A 28 -2.71 33.85 20.78
N SER A 29 -3.77 33.06 20.86
CA SER A 29 -3.96 32.15 21.99
C SER A 29 -2.98 31.00 21.82
N GLU A 30 -1.84 31.14 22.48
CA GLU A 30 -0.79 30.14 22.60
C GLU A 30 -1.27 29.02 23.54
N SER A 31 -1.97 28.03 22.98
CA SER A 31 -2.18 26.75 23.67
C SER A 31 -0.90 25.92 23.59
N GLN A 32 0.12 26.30 24.35
CA GLN A 32 1.23 25.43 24.71
C GLN A 32 0.76 24.44 25.78
N ALA A 33 0.27 23.29 25.34
CA ALA A 33 0.47 22.04 26.06
C ALA A 33 1.51 21.25 25.28
N GLY A 34 2.77 21.53 25.59
CA GLY A 34 3.88 20.71 25.14
C GLY A 34 3.73 19.28 25.69
N THR A 35 3.54 18.34 24.78
CA THR A 35 4.53 17.28 24.71
C THR A 35 5.11 17.36 23.31
N ALA A 36 6.39 17.72 23.24
CA ALA A 36 7.17 17.46 22.05
C ALA A 36 7.04 15.97 21.75
N SER A 37 6.15 15.61 20.83
CA SER A 37 6.24 14.34 20.16
C SER A 37 7.55 14.41 19.38
N LYS A 38 8.63 13.94 20.01
CA LYS A 38 9.69 13.26 19.30
C LYS A 38 9.02 12.14 18.53
N THR A 39 8.42 12.44 17.38
CA THR A 39 8.36 11.49 16.29
C THR A 39 9.82 11.25 15.94
N LYS A 40 10.43 10.31 16.69
CA LYS A 40 11.48 9.44 16.16
C LYS A 40 11.09 9.23 14.72
N GLY A 41 11.89 9.70 13.77
CA GLY A 41 11.67 9.42 12.38
C GLY A 41 11.40 7.92 12.31
N HIS A 42 10.17 7.53 11.99
CA HIS A 42 9.90 6.17 11.57
C HIS A 42 10.68 6.09 10.27
N LYS A 43 11.96 5.74 10.35
CA LYS A 43 12.63 5.03 9.28
C LYS A 43 11.65 3.89 9.03
N PRO A 44 10.91 3.87 7.90
CA PRO A 44 10.12 2.69 7.60
C PRO A 44 11.07 1.53 7.79
N LEU A 45 10.62 0.43 8.38
CA LEU A 45 11.36 -0.83 8.34
C LEU A 45 11.34 -1.29 6.88
N SER A 46 12.01 -0.53 6.02
CA SER A 46 12.22 -0.72 4.60
C SER A 46 13.14 -1.93 4.54
N GLY A 47 12.57 -3.10 4.27
CA GLY A 47 13.34 -4.33 4.11
C GLY A 47 14.33 -4.19 2.95
N LYS A 48 15.23 -5.16 2.78
CA LYS A 48 16.25 -5.17 1.71
C LYS A 48 15.67 -5.04 0.28
N LEU A 49 14.36 -5.22 0.13
CA LEU A 49 13.66 -5.13 -1.15
C LEU A 49 13.06 -3.74 -1.42
N ASP A 50 13.07 -2.81 -0.47
CA ASP A 50 12.40 -1.53 -0.66
C ASP A 50 13.00 -0.71 -1.82
N GLY A 51 12.13 -0.13 -2.64
CA GLY A 51 12.50 0.57 -3.87
C GLY A 51 12.73 -0.34 -5.07
N LYS A 52 12.71 -1.68 -4.90
CA LYS A 52 12.93 -2.63 -5.99
C LYS A 52 11.63 -2.97 -6.71
N ILE A 53 11.76 -3.18 -8.01
CA ILE A 53 10.70 -3.68 -8.88
C ILE A 53 11.26 -4.91 -9.59
N TYR A 54 10.54 -6.02 -9.56
CA TYR A 54 10.89 -7.22 -10.30
C TYR A 54 9.86 -7.49 -11.38
N ILE A 55 10.32 -7.80 -12.59
CA ILE A 55 9.46 -8.24 -13.69
C ILE A 55 9.45 -9.76 -13.67
N VAL A 56 8.29 -10.35 -13.43
CA VAL A 56 8.10 -11.80 -13.23
C VAL A 56 7.07 -12.37 -14.18
N GLN A 57 7.16 -13.68 -14.40
CA GLN A 57 6.09 -14.49 -14.98
C GLN A 57 5.36 -15.20 -13.85
N LEU A 58 4.10 -14.84 -13.62
CA LEU A 58 3.18 -15.53 -12.73
C LEU A 58 2.52 -16.69 -13.47
N ARG A 59 2.56 -17.89 -12.89
CA ARG A 59 2.08 -19.12 -13.51
C ARG A 59 1.06 -19.80 -12.61
N GLU A 60 -0.16 -19.87 -13.09
CA GLU A 60 -1.20 -20.74 -12.54
C GLU A 60 -1.19 -22.07 -13.31
N PRO A 61 -1.31 -23.23 -12.63
CA PRO A 61 -1.36 -24.53 -13.29
C PRO A 61 -2.43 -24.60 -14.38
N GLY A 62 -2.03 -25.09 -15.57
CA GLY A 62 -2.95 -25.24 -16.72
C GLY A 62 -3.29 -23.94 -17.45
N LYS A 63 -2.71 -22.80 -17.08
CA LYS A 63 -2.91 -21.51 -17.76
C LYS A 63 -1.61 -20.97 -18.35
N SER A 64 -1.75 -20.06 -19.32
CA SER A 64 -0.62 -19.31 -19.85
C SER A 64 -0.02 -18.38 -18.78
N PRO A 65 1.31 -18.19 -18.75
CA PRO A 65 1.95 -17.25 -17.83
C PRO A 65 1.49 -15.82 -18.05
N ILE A 66 1.39 -15.05 -16.97
CA ILE A 66 1.03 -13.63 -16.98
C ILE A 66 2.24 -12.84 -16.52
N SER A 67 2.61 -11.79 -17.27
CA SER A 67 3.66 -10.88 -16.85
C SER A 67 3.17 -9.98 -15.71
N ASP A 68 3.99 -9.80 -14.69
CA ASP A 68 3.68 -8.99 -13.52
C ASP A 68 4.90 -8.19 -13.05
N SER A 69 4.66 -7.00 -12.51
CA SER A 69 5.63 -6.21 -11.77
C SER A 69 5.38 -6.35 -10.27
N LEU A 70 6.32 -6.99 -9.57
CA LEU A 70 6.34 -7.06 -8.11
C LEU A 70 7.06 -5.84 -7.55
N ILE A 71 6.31 -4.93 -6.95
CA ILE A 71 6.78 -3.64 -6.47
C ILE A 71 6.91 -3.68 -4.95
N PHE A 72 8.12 -3.44 -4.45
CA PHE A 72 8.41 -3.27 -3.04
C PHE A 72 8.71 -1.80 -2.77
N ARG A 73 7.88 -1.12 -1.99
CA ARG A 73 8.06 0.32 -1.72
C ARG A 73 7.44 0.72 -0.39
N TRP A 74 8.20 1.46 0.41
CA TRP A 74 7.79 1.98 1.71
C TRP A 74 7.27 0.89 2.67
N GLY A 75 7.90 -0.29 2.66
CA GLY A 75 7.50 -1.43 3.49
C GLY A 75 6.25 -2.17 2.97
N THR A 76 5.74 -1.79 1.81
CA THR A 76 4.59 -2.43 1.16
C THR A 76 4.98 -3.18 -0.10
N PHE A 77 4.26 -4.26 -0.38
CA PHE A 77 4.33 -5.09 -1.57
C PHE A 77 3.07 -4.91 -2.39
N ARG A 78 3.22 -4.89 -3.72
CA ARG A 78 2.13 -4.82 -4.68
C ARG A 78 2.47 -5.65 -5.93
N SER A 79 1.52 -6.47 -6.36
CA SER A 79 1.49 -7.07 -7.70
C SER A 79 0.65 -6.18 -8.61
N THR A 80 1.14 -5.85 -9.80
CA THR A 80 0.40 -5.04 -10.79
C THR A 80 -0.66 -5.84 -11.54
N ALA A 81 -0.38 -7.10 -11.87
CA ALA A 81 -1.32 -7.97 -12.56
C ALA A 81 -2.55 -8.27 -11.69
N CYS A 82 -2.36 -8.36 -10.37
CA CYS A 82 -3.46 -8.59 -9.43
C CYS A 82 -4.32 -7.34 -9.15
N MET A 83 -3.89 -6.14 -9.57
CA MET A 83 -4.69 -4.91 -9.33
C MET A 83 -6.01 -4.90 -10.08
N ALA A 84 -6.04 -5.47 -11.29
CA ALA A 84 -7.27 -5.59 -12.09
C ALA A 84 -8.36 -6.43 -11.39
N TYR A 85 -7.94 -7.25 -10.42
CA TYR A 85 -8.78 -8.14 -9.62
C TYR A 85 -9.07 -7.57 -8.22
N GLY A 86 -8.78 -6.28 -7.99
CA GLY A 86 -9.05 -5.59 -6.73
C GLY A 86 -8.04 -5.89 -5.61
N PHE A 87 -6.95 -6.61 -5.88
CA PHE A 87 -5.94 -6.84 -4.86
C PHE A 87 -5.16 -5.54 -4.56
N GLY A 88 -5.20 -5.13 -3.30
CA GLY A 88 -4.48 -3.96 -2.81
C GLY A 88 -3.00 -4.24 -2.49
N LYS A 89 -2.39 -3.30 -1.76
CA LYS A 89 -1.04 -3.45 -1.20
C LYS A 89 -1.08 -4.28 0.09
N GLY A 90 0.02 -4.94 0.40
CA GLY A 90 0.22 -5.65 1.67
C GLY A 90 1.55 -5.27 2.31
N ASN A 91 1.62 -5.21 3.64
CA ASN A 91 2.92 -5.10 4.32
C ASN A 91 3.75 -6.36 4.03
N TYR A 92 5.03 -6.19 3.71
CA TYR A 92 5.93 -7.32 3.53
C TYR A 92 6.93 -7.43 4.68
N LYS A 93 7.38 -8.66 4.92
CA LYS A 93 8.49 -8.97 5.84
C LYS A 93 9.62 -9.57 5.04
N THR A 94 10.86 -9.31 5.44
CA THR A 94 12.05 -9.94 4.85
C THR A 94 12.89 -10.63 5.91
N LEU A 95 13.51 -11.75 5.55
CA LEU A 95 14.60 -12.37 6.29
C LEU A 95 15.80 -12.49 5.35
N TRP A 96 17.00 -12.18 5.86
CA TRP A 96 18.23 -12.28 5.09
C TRP A 96 19.13 -13.36 5.72
N PHE A 97 19.56 -14.32 4.91
CA PHE A 97 20.40 -15.45 5.31
C PHE A 97 21.21 -15.93 4.10
N ASP A 98 22.50 -16.26 4.29
CA ASP A 98 23.40 -16.81 3.26
C ASP A 98 23.26 -16.14 1.89
N ASN A 99 23.39 -14.82 1.87
CA ASN A 99 23.33 -13.99 0.66
C ASN A 99 21.98 -13.99 -0.08
N SER A 100 20.96 -14.69 0.43
CA SER A 100 19.60 -14.71 -0.08
C SER A 100 18.66 -13.89 0.79
N THR A 101 17.73 -13.15 0.18
CA THR A 101 16.65 -12.45 0.88
C THR A 101 15.34 -13.17 0.64
N THR A 102 14.74 -13.74 1.68
CA THR A 102 13.36 -14.24 1.59
C THR A 102 12.37 -13.15 1.97
N PHE A 103 11.17 -13.21 1.41
CA PHE A 103 10.08 -12.31 1.76
C PHE A 103 8.75 -13.04 1.90
N SER A 104 7.84 -12.42 2.64
CA SER A 104 6.42 -12.80 2.66
C SER A 104 5.53 -11.58 2.69
N SER A 105 4.36 -11.67 2.08
CA SER A 105 3.33 -10.63 2.10
C SER A 105 1.94 -11.24 1.99
N LYS A 106 0.94 -10.54 2.52
CA LYS A 106 -0.48 -10.87 2.34
C LYS A 106 -1.17 -9.71 1.64
N THR A 107 -1.82 -9.98 0.50
CA THR A 107 -2.70 -9.04 -0.18
C THR A 107 -4.14 -9.56 -0.15
N ALA A 108 -5.11 -8.64 -0.22
CA ALA A 108 -6.52 -8.97 -0.18
C ALA A 108 -7.29 -8.17 -1.23
N SER A 109 -8.39 -8.76 -1.67
CA SER A 109 -9.42 -8.21 -2.54
C SER A 109 -10.78 -8.56 -1.92
N ASP A 110 -11.71 -7.61 -1.91
CA ASP A 110 -13.04 -7.83 -1.33
C ASP A 110 -13.83 -8.91 -2.09
N SER A 111 -13.62 -9.01 -3.41
CA SER A 111 -14.29 -9.99 -4.28
C SER A 111 -13.45 -11.23 -4.56
N GLU A 112 -12.12 -11.11 -4.58
CA GLU A 112 -11.23 -12.21 -4.98
C GLU A 112 -10.53 -12.89 -3.81
N GLY A 113 -10.76 -12.45 -2.56
CA GLY A 113 -10.24 -13.11 -1.37
C GLY A 113 -8.81 -12.70 -1.03
N THR A 114 -7.95 -13.65 -0.69
CA THR A 114 -6.60 -13.39 -0.16
C THR A 114 -5.52 -14.09 -0.98
N MET A 115 -4.38 -13.43 -1.14
CA MET A 115 -3.15 -14.04 -1.66
C MET A 115 -2.03 -13.97 -0.61
N LEU A 116 -1.40 -15.11 -0.35
CA LEU A 116 -0.21 -15.23 0.47
C LEU A 116 1.01 -15.43 -0.43
N TRP A 117 1.88 -14.44 -0.45
CA TRP A 117 3.09 -14.41 -1.25
C TRP A 117 4.27 -14.86 -0.39
N LYS A 118 5.08 -15.77 -0.93
CA LYS A 118 6.37 -16.16 -0.37
C LYS A 118 7.39 -16.24 -1.49
N GLY A 119 8.59 -15.72 -1.27
CA GLY A 119 9.64 -15.84 -2.28
C GLY A 119 11.03 -15.62 -1.74
N SER A 120 12.01 -15.87 -2.59
CA SER A 120 13.43 -15.64 -2.37
C SER A 120 13.99 -14.75 -3.47
N VAL A 121 15.01 -13.99 -3.11
CA VAL A 121 15.76 -13.12 -4.00
C VAL A 121 17.24 -13.43 -3.85
N GLU A 122 17.88 -13.76 -4.95
CA GLU A 122 19.30 -14.03 -5.06
C GLU A 122 19.82 -13.50 -6.40
N ASN A 123 20.96 -12.80 -6.40
CA ASN A 123 21.59 -12.29 -7.62
C ASN A 123 20.64 -11.55 -8.57
N ASN A 124 19.78 -10.69 -8.03
CA ASN A 124 18.73 -9.95 -8.74
C ASN A 124 17.63 -10.81 -9.39
N HIS A 125 17.66 -12.13 -9.23
CA HIS A 125 16.57 -13.02 -9.57
C HIS A 125 15.60 -13.13 -8.38
N ILE A 126 14.31 -13.22 -8.68
CA ILE A 126 13.24 -13.45 -7.70
C ILE A 126 12.45 -14.67 -8.12
N GLN A 127 12.07 -15.50 -7.15
CA GLN A 127 11.17 -16.62 -7.40
C GLN A 127 10.36 -16.97 -6.15
N GLY A 128 9.25 -17.66 -6.32
CA GLY A 128 8.43 -18.06 -5.19
C GLY A 128 7.05 -18.59 -5.56
N THR A 129 6.19 -18.61 -4.55
CA THR A 129 4.83 -19.14 -4.63
C THR A 129 3.80 -18.13 -4.15
N VAL A 130 2.59 -18.26 -4.69
CA VAL A 130 1.41 -17.54 -4.24
C VAL A 130 0.34 -18.57 -3.91
N GLN A 131 -0.16 -18.54 -2.68
CA GLN A 131 -1.36 -19.28 -2.30
C GLN A 131 -2.54 -18.32 -2.38
N TRP A 132 -3.44 -18.56 -3.34
CA TRP A 132 -4.66 -17.80 -3.52
C TRP A 132 -5.84 -18.55 -2.91
N THR A 133 -6.61 -17.87 -2.06
CA THR A 133 -7.83 -18.41 -1.43
C THR A 133 -8.99 -17.45 -1.63
N LYS A 134 -10.07 -17.96 -2.22
CA LYS A 134 -11.37 -17.30 -2.38
C LYS A 134 -12.47 -18.14 -1.70
N LYS A 135 -13.54 -17.49 -1.23
CA LYS A 135 -14.62 -18.13 -0.46
C LYS A 135 -15.27 -19.32 -1.17
N ASP A 136 -15.40 -19.24 -2.50
CA ASP A 136 -16.08 -20.26 -3.31
C ASP A 136 -15.13 -21.32 -3.90
N GLN A 137 -13.85 -21.30 -3.49
CA GLN A 137 -12.88 -22.33 -3.88
C GLN A 137 -12.86 -23.46 -2.86
N GLU A 138 -12.97 -24.71 -3.33
CA GLU A 138 -12.83 -25.89 -2.46
C GLU A 138 -11.43 -25.98 -1.85
N LYS A 139 -10.40 -25.61 -2.62
CA LYS A 139 -8.98 -25.63 -2.21
C LYS A 139 -8.26 -24.37 -2.68
N PRO A 140 -7.25 -23.90 -1.95
CA PRO A 140 -6.40 -22.82 -2.42
C PRO A 140 -5.74 -23.17 -3.75
N VAL A 141 -5.63 -22.19 -4.64
CA VAL A 141 -4.87 -22.32 -5.88
C VAL A 141 -3.44 -21.91 -5.60
N GLU A 142 -2.49 -22.76 -5.96
CA GLU A 142 -1.06 -22.45 -5.87
C GLU A 142 -0.53 -21.97 -7.22
N LEU A 143 0.07 -20.79 -7.21
CA LEU A 143 0.77 -20.21 -8.35
C LEU A 143 2.26 -20.14 -8.04
N THR A 144 3.06 -20.10 -9.09
CA THR A 144 4.50 -19.81 -8.99
C THR A 144 4.82 -18.49 -9.69
N PHE A 145 5.88 -17.82 -9.26
CA PHE A 145 6.46 -16.70 -10.00
C PHE A 145 7.97 -16.83 -10.07
N SER A 146 8.54 -16.31 -11.15
CA SER A 146 9.99 -16.17 -11.32
C SER A 146 10.28 -15.02 -12.26
N GLY A 147 11.38 -14.31 -12.03
CA GLY A 147 11.81 -13.19 -12.86
C GLY A 147 13.02 -12.45 -12.30
N SER A 148 13.23 -11.23 -12.75
CA SER A 148 14.45 -10.48 -12.46
C SER A 148 14.16 -9.03 -12.09
N LEU A 149 15.12 -8.42 -11.39
CA LEU A 149 15.09 -6.99 -11.06
C LEU A 149 14.97 -6.19 -12.36
N ALA A 150 14.06 -5.23 -12.40
CA ALA A 150 13.94 -4.31 -13.52
C ALA A 150 15.24 -3.53 -13.69
N GLU A 151 15.74 -3.46 -14.92
CA GLU A 151 16.93 -2.67 -15.24
C GLU A 151 16.67 -1.18 -14.92
N PRO A 152 17.62 -0.47 -14.30
CA PRO A 152 17.54 0.98 -14.22
C PRO A 152 17.52 1.51 -15.65
N GLN A 153 16.53 2.34 -16.00
CA GLN A 153 16.57 3.01 -17.30
C GLN A 153 17.86 3.84 -17.36
N ALA A 154 18.77 3.45 -18.26
CA ALA A 154 20.03 4.13 -18.44
C ALA A 154 19.75 5.63 -18.66
N LYS A 155 20.46 6.47 -17.89
CA LYS A 155 20.42 7.92 -18.02
C LYS A 155 20.57 8.26 -19.51
N ILE A 156 19.56 8.89 -20.09
CA ILE A 156 19.65 9.50 -21.43
C ILE A 156 20.78 10.52 -21.33
N GLU A 157 21.95 10.16 -21.84
CA GLU A 157 23.06 11.07 -22.02
C GLU A 157 22.67 12.02 -23.14
N ILE A 158 22.02 13.12 -22.74
CA ILE A 158 21.84 14.29 -23.59
C ILE A 158 23.23 14.81 -23.92
N ASN A 159 23.77 14.41 -25.08
CA ASN A 159 25.01 14.94 -25.60
C ASN A 159 24.74 16.36 -26.14
N PRO A 160 25.21 17.44 -25.49
CA PRO A 160 25.11 18.76 -26.09
C PRO A 160 26.10 18.84 -27.25
N LYS A 161 25.57 19.08 -28.46
CA LYS A 161 26.37 19.51 -29.61
C LYS A 161 26.94 20.90 -29.38
#